data_AF-A0A8C1JG50-F1
#
_entry.id   AF-A0A8C1JG50-F1
#
_cell.length_a   1.000
_cell.length_b   1.000
_cell.length_c   1.000
_cell.angle_alpha   90.00
_cell.angle_beta   90.00
_cell.angle_gamma   90.00
#
_symmetry.space_group_name_H-M   'P 1'
#
loop_
_entity.id
_entity.type
_entity.pdbx_description
1 polymer ?
#
loop_
_entity_poly.entity_id
_entity_poly.type
_entity_poly.pdbx_seq_one_letter_code
_entity_poly.pdbx_strand_id
1 'polypeptide(L)'
;MSKAAIPLRILLKDLGPFDGILGFSQGAALVAMLCALQEQKLEPAFNFHFAILVAGFHSCCSQHRCFYEGPAITVPSLHVFGQDDRVIPEEMTQILIHPGGHFVPAASSHRQTYQDFLKKFHAESV
;
A
#
# COMPACT_ATOMS: atom_id res chain seq x y z
N MET A 1 4.59 22.01 19.01
CA MET A 1 5.48 20.82 19.09
C MET A 1 5.88 20.44 17.67
N SER A 2 7.10 20.76 17.26
CA SER A 2 7.64 20.37 15.96
C SER A 2 7.88 18.86 15.97
N LYS A 3 7.01 18.07 15.33
CA LYS A 3 7.34 16.67 15.03
C LYS A 3 8.41 16.74 13.95
N ALA A 4 9.66 16.43 14.29
CA ALA A 4 10.67 16.17 13.29
C ALA A 4 10.16 15.02 12.41
N ALA A 5 9.82 15.32 11.16
CA ALA A 5 9.49 14.29 10.19
C ALA A 5 10.79 13.55 9.87
N ILE A 6 10.94 12.33 10.40
CA ILE A 6 12.06 11.46 10.03
C ILE A 6 11.85 11.08 8.56
N PRO A 7 12.83 11.32 7.67
CA PRO A 7 12.73 10.90 6.27
C PRO A 7 12.44 9.40 6.18
N LEU A 8 11.44 9.03 5.37
CA LEU A 8 10.99 7.63 5.23
C LEU A 8 12.15 6.67 4.90
N ARG A 9 13.11 7.12 4.11
CA ARG A 9 14.31 6.35 3.78
C ARG A 9 15.14 5.98 5.00
N ILE A 10 15.30 6.90 5.96
CA ILE A 10 16.02 6.65 7.20
C ILE A 10 15.25 5.65 8.06
N LEU A 11 13.93 5.82 8.17
CA LEU A 11 13.06 4.90 8.90
C LEU A 11 13.15 3.46 8.37
N LEU A 12 13.04 3.29 7.06
CA LEU A 12 13.06 1.98 6.41
C LEU A 12 14.42 1.29 6.55
N LYS A 13 15.51 2.07 6.57
CA LYS A 13 16.87 1.55 6.79
C LYS A 13 17.13 1.18 8.24
N ASP A 14 16.74 2.05 9.18
CA ASP A 14 17.16 1.93 10.58
C ASP A 14 16.23 1.05 11.41
N LEU A 15 14.95 0.93 11.03
CA LEU A 15 13.95 0.12 11.74
C LEU A 15 13.48 -1.11 10.96
N GLY A 16 13.96 -1.30 9.72
CA GLY A 16 13.68 -2.48 8.93
C GLY A 16 14.40 -3.74 9.42
N PRO A 17 14.17 -4.89 8.76
CA PRO A 17 13.32 -5.05 7.59
C PRO A 17 11.82 -5.01 7.95
N PHE A 18 11.01 -4.48 7.03
CA PHE A 18 9.55 -4.53 7.09
C PHE A 18 9.05 -5.48 6.01
N ASP A 19 8.26 -6.49 6.37
CA ASP A 19 7.69 -7.45 5.42
C ASP A 19 6.69 -6.82 4.44
N GLY A 20 6.04 -5.73 4.84
CA GLY A 20 5.11 -5.02 3.97
C GLY A 20 4.80 -3.62 4.44
N ILE A 21 4.07 -2.89 3.59
CA ILE A 21 3.72 -1.48 3.81
C ILE A 21 2.23 -1.26 3.69
N LEU A 22 1.71 -0.34 4.50
CA LEU A 22 0.30 0.04 4.48
C LEU A 22 0.17 1.55 4.37
N GLY A 23 -0.74 1.98 3.51
CA GLY A 23 -1.05 3.40 3.30
C GLY A 23 -2.55 3.65 3.29
N PHE A 24 -2.96 4.80 3.82
CA PHE A 24 -4.34 5.29 3.75
C PHE A 24 -4.40 6.61 2.98
N SER A 25 -5.35 6.74 2.05
CA SER A 25 -5.57 7.95 1.26
C SER A 25 -4.32 8.40 0.51
N GLN A 26 -3.81 9.60 0.78
CA GLN A 26 -2.53 10.05 0.23
C GLN A 26 -1.36 9.12 0.60
N GLY A 27 -1.41 8.48 1.77
CA GLY A 27 -0.44 7.45 2.15
C GLY A 27 -0.53 6.21 1.27
N ALA A 28 -1.71 5.83 0.77
CA ALA A 28 -1.85 4.73 -0.17
C ALA A 28 -1.25 5.10 -1.54
N ALA A 29 -1.43 6.34 -2.00
CA ALA A 29 -0.75 6.85 -3.19
C ALA A 29 0.78 6.79 -3.04
N LEU A 30 1.31 7.15 -1.86
CA LEU A 30 2.72 7.03 -1.54
C LEU A 30 3.19 5.58 -1.55
N VAL A 31 2.45 4.65 -0.93
CA VAL A 31 2.76 3.22 -0.95
C VAL A 31 2.87 2.68 -2.38
N ALA A 32 1.94 3.05 -3.27
CA ALA A 32 2.03 2.67 -4.69
C ALA A 32 3.32 3.18 -5.35
N MET A 33 3.71 4.43 -5.07
CA MET A 33 4.96 5.01 -5.60
C MET A 33 6.21 4.31 -5.03
N LEU A 34 6.19 3.89 -3.77
CA LEU A 34 7.29 3.11 -3.17
C LEU A 34 7.41 1.72 -3.78
N CYS A 35 6.28 1.05 -4.05
CA CYS A 35 6.27 -0.21 -4.79
C CYS A 35 6.84 -0.02 -6.20
N ALA A 36 6.45 1.04 -6.92
CA ALA A 36 7.00 1.35 -8.23
C ALA A 36 8.54 1.59 -8.18
N LEU A 37 9.04 2.28 -7.17
CA LEU A 37 10.49 2.46 -6.95
C LEU A 37 11.23 1.13 -6.71
N GLN A 38 10.61 0.21 -5.97
CA GLN A 38 11.15 -1.13 -5.73
C GLN A 38 11.26 -1.92 -7.05
N GLU A 39 10.22 -1.90 -7.89
CA GLU A 39 10.24 -2.59 -9.20
C GLU A 39 11.30 -2.02 -10.15
N GLN A 40 11.50 -0.71 -10.11
CA GLN A 40 12.56 -0.04 -10.87
C GLN A 40 13.96 -0.27 -10.27
N LYS A 41 14.06 -0.93 -9.11
CA LYS A 41 15.31 -1.18 -8.36
C LYS A 41 16.08 0.09 -8.04
N LEU A 42 15.38 1.22 -7.87
CA LEU A 42 15.98 2.53 -7.61
C LEU A 42 16.35 2.74 -6.15
N GLU A 43 15.75 1.98 -5.22
CA GLU A 43 16.12 1.98 -3.81
C GLU A 43 16.37 0.54 -3.33
N PRO A 44 17.64 0.11 -3.23
CA PRO A 44 17.99 -1.27 -2.83
C PRO A 44 17.54 -1.66 -1.42
N ALA A 45 17.25 -0.67 -0.56
CA ALA A 45 16.74 -0.92 0.78
C ALA A 45 15.26 -1.35 0.80
N PHE A 46 14.53 -1.21 -0.31
CA PHE A 46 13.12 -1.59 -0.39
C PHE A 46 13.01 -3.06 -0.80
N ASN A 47 12.39 -3.86 0.07
CA ASN A 47 12.10 -5.26 -0.17
C ASN A 47 10.78 -5.66 0.51
N PHE A 48 9.70 -5.00 0.11
CA PHE A 48 8.35 -5.29 0.58
C PHE A 48 7.81 -6.54 -0.11
N HIS A 49 7.35 -7.50 0.69
CA HIS A 49 6.69 -8.72 0.22
C HIS A 49 5.21 -8.50 -0.05
N PHE A 50 4.60 -7.48 0.55
CA PHE A 50 3.22 -7.09 0.28
C PHE A 50 2.95 -5.59 0.52
N ALA A 51 1.84 -5.11 -0.04
CA ALA A 51 1.31 -3.78 0.20
C ALA A 51 -0.20 -3.79 0.54
N ILE A 52 -0.64 -2.86 1.38
CA ILE A 52 -2.07 -2.65 1.67
C ILE A 52 -2.40 -1.19 1.38
N LEU A 53 -3.33 -0.96 0.47
CA LEU A 53 -3.70 0.37 -0.02
C LEU A 53 -5.16 0.64 0.32
N VAL A 54 -5.40 1.56 1.23
CA VAL A 54 -6.75 1.90 1.70
C VAL A 54 -7.16 3.26 1.17
N ALA A 55 -8.29 3.34 0.46
CA ALA A 55 -8.86 4.55 -0.12
C ALA A 55 -7.84 5.37 -0.95
N GLY A 56 -6.99 4.67 -1.69
CA GLY A 56 -5.91 5.28 -2.46
C GLY A 56 -6.37 5.85 -3.80
N PHE A 57 -5.62 6.83 -4.30
CA PHE A 57 -5.89 7.49 -5.58
C PHE A 57 -4.58 7.80 -6.30
N HIS A 58 -4.65 7.95 -7.63
CA HIS A 58 -3.52 8.45 -8.40
C HIS A 58 -3.25 9.91 -8.05
N SER A 59 -1.99 10.23 -7.76
CA SER A 59 -1.56 11.59 -7.54
C SER A 59 -1.77 12.44 -8.80
N CYS A 60 -2.40 13.60 -8.66
CA CYS A 60 -2.56 14.59 -9.74
C CYS A 60 -1.27 15.39 -10.04
N CYS A 61 -0.23 15.25 -9.21
CA CYS A 61 1.07 15.91 -9.42
C CYS A 61 1.77 15.35 -10.66
N SER A 62 2.11 16.21 -11.63
CA SER A 62 2.72 15.77 -12.90
C SER A 62 4.09 15.11 -12.70
N GLN A 63 4.84 15.52 -11.68
CA GLN A 63 6.11 14.90 -11.30
C GLN A 63 5.97 13.44 -10.85
N HIS A 64 4.77 13.00 -10.43
CA HIS A 64 4.53 11.63 -9.98
C HIS A 64 4.15 10.68 -11.13
N ARG A 65 3.96 11.19 -12.34
CA ARG A 65 3.54 10.39 -13.51
C ARG A 65 4.51 9.24 -13.82
N CYS A 66 5.80 9.45 -13.60
CA CYS A 66 6.83 8.43 -13.82
C CYS A 66 6.64 7.16 -12.96
N PHE A 67 5.92 7.24 -11.83
CA PHE A 67 5.62 6.08 -11.00
C PHE A 67 4.46 5.23 -11.54
N TYR A 68 3.66 5.77 -12.46
CA TYR A 68 2.51 5.09 -13.07
C TYR A 68 2.80 4.58 -14.49
N GLU A 69 3.84 5.10 -15.14
CA GLU A 69 4.27 4.72 -16.50
C GLU A 69 5.45 3.74 -16.51
N GLY A 70 5.93 3.36 -15.32
CA GLY A 70 7.05 2.43 -15.15
C GLY A 70 6.67 0.96 -15.38
N PRO A 71 7.57 0.02 -14.99
CA PRO A 71 7.25 -1.40 -15.05
C PRO A 71 6.03 -1.74 -14.19
N ALA A 72 5.33 -2.81 -14.56
CA ALA A 72 4.19 -3.30 -13.81
C ALA A 72 4.58 -3.62 -12.36
N ILE A 73 3.72 -3.22 -11.41
CA ILE A 73 3.90 -3.55 -9.99
C ILE A 73 3.53 -5.01 -9.77
N THR A 74 4.51 -5.80 -9.34
CA THR A 74 4.36 -7.24 -9.05
C THR A 74 4.24 -7.52 -7.55
N VAL A 75 4.57 -6.55 -6.69
CA VAL A 75 4.35 -6.63 -5.24
C VAL A 75 2.88 -6.98 -4.96
N PRO A 76 2.60 -8.14 -4.33
CA PRO A 76 1.25 -8.52 -3.97
C PRO A 76 0.55 -7.45 -3.11
N SER A 77 -0.65 -7.05 -3.50
CA SER A 77 -1.36 -5.96 -2.82
C SER A 77 -2.82 -6.28 -2.48
N LEU A 78 -3.26 -5.75 -1.34
CA LEU A 78 -4.68 -5.68 -0.97
C LEU A 78 -5.16 -4.25 -1.12
N HIS A 79 -6.17 -4.04 -1.95
CA HIS A 79 -6.78 -2.73 -2.15
C HIS A 79 -8.11 -2.66 -1.43
N VAL A 80 -8.31 -1.60 -0.66
CA VAL A 80 -9.48 -1.41 0.18
C VAL A 80 -10.17 -0.12 -0.21
N PHE A 81 -11.40 -0.20 -0.69
CA PHE A 81 -12.18 0.95 -1.14
C PHE A 81 -13.53 1.03 -0.41
N GLY A 82 -14.00 2.26 -0.19
CA GLY A 82 -15.40 2.49 0.17
C GLY A 82 -16.28 2.28 -1.06
N GLN A 83 -17.51 1.80 -0.85
CA GLN A 83 -18.47 1.57 -1.94
C GLN A 83 -18.84 2.86 -2.70
N ASP A 84 -18.71 4.01 -2.03
CA ASP A 84 -18.93 5.34 -2.61
C ASP A 84 -17.66 5.93 -3.27
N ASP A 85 -16.53 5.21 -3.24
CA ASP A 85 -15.27 5.67 -3.81
C ASP A 85 -15.29 5.46 -5.33
N ARG A 86 -15.26 6.58 -6.08
CA ARG A 86 -15.47 6.59 -7.54
C ARG A 86 -14.24 6.22 -8.36
N VAL A 87 -13.13 5.86 -7.70
CA VAL A 87 -11.83 5.62 -8.33
C VAL A 87 -11.38 4.19 -8.03
N ILE A 88 -11.93 3.22 -8.76
CA ILE A 88 -11.45 1.83 -8.73
C ILE A 88 -10.90 1.50 -10.12
N PRO A 89 -9.57 1.28 -10.28
CA PRO A 89 -9.00 0.78 -11.52
C PRO A 89 -9.51 -0.64 -11.83
N GLU A 90 -9.75 -0.97 -13.10
CA GLU A 90 -10.32 -2.26 -13.54
C GLU A 90 -9.40 -3.48 -13.33
N GLU A 91 -8.10 -3.29 -13.11
CA GLU A 91 -7.08 -4.35 -13.14
C GLU A 91 -6.51 -4.72 -11.75
N MET A 92 -7.35 -4.75 -10.71
CA MET A 92 -6.90 -5.00 -9.33
C MET A 92 -7.13 -6.45 -8.89
N THR A 93 -6.08 -7.12 -8.43
CA THR A 93 -6.10 -8.58 -8.16
C THR A 93 -6.85 -8.98 -6.88
N GLN A 94 -6.89 -8.14 -5.85
CA GLN A 94 -7.67 -8.37 -4.61
C GLN A 94 -8.24 -7.04 -4.08
N ILE A 95 -9.58 -6.96 -4.02
CA ILE A 95 -10.33 -5.77 -3.61
C ILE A 95 -11.22 -6.08 -2.41
N LEU A 96 -11.12 -5.26 -1.35
CA LEU A 96 -12.07 -5.21 -0.23
C LEU A 96 -12.94 -3.96 -0.40
N ILE A 97 -14.23 -4.16 -0.63
CA ILE A 97 -15.22 -3.07 -0.67
C ILE A 97 -16.00 -3.05 0.64
N HIS A 98 -16.14 -1.89 1.27
CA HIS A 98 -16.94 -1.72 2.48
C HIS A 98 -18.04 -0.66 2.30
N PRO A 99 -19.19 -0.78 3.02
CA PRO A 99 -20.35 0.11 2.83
C PRO A 99 -20.15 1.52 3.42
N GLY A 100 -18.92 1.90 3.76
CA GLY A 100 -18.60 3.19 4.38
C GLY A 100 -17.84 4.11 3.43
N GLY A 101 -17.64 5.36 3.86
CA GLY A 101 -16.86 6.37 3.13
C GLY A 101 -15.34 6.27 3.37
N HIS A 102 -14.67 7.41 3.52
CA HIS A 102 -13.20 7.53 3.54
C HIS A 102 -12.56 7.20 4.91
N PHE A 103 -12.49 5.92 5.29
CA PHE A 103 -11.83 5.46 6.52
C PHE A 103 -11.24 4.05 6.39
N VAL A 104 -10.38 3.65 7.33
CA VAL A 104 -9.86 2.27 7.41
C VAL A 104 -10.92 1.36 8.02
N PRO A 105 -11.48 0.38 7.27
CA PRO A 105 -12.55 -0.45 7.80
C PRO A 105 -12.04 -1.40 8.90
N ALA A 106 -12.62 -1.28 10.09
CA ALA A 106 -12.24 -2.05 11.28
C ALA A 106 -13.32 -3.05 11.77
N ALA A 107 -14.46 -3.13 11.08
CA ALA A 107 -15.51 -4.11 11.42
C ALA A 107 -14.96 -5.55 11.36
N SER A 108 -15.54 -6.44 12.17
CA SER A 108 -15.11 -7.84 12.28
C SER A 108 -15.05 -8.56 10.94
N SER A 109 -16.01 -8.31 10.05
CA SER A 109 -16.06 -8.88 8.70
C SER A 109 -14.88 -8.46 7.82
N HIS A 110 -14.37 -7.23 7.97
CA HIS A 110 -13.24 -6.72 7.19
C HIS A 110 -11.90 -7.20 7.75
N ARG A 111 -11.80 -7.35 9.08
CA ARG A 111 -10.61 -7.87 9.75
C ARG A 111 -10.19 -9.25 9.23
N GLN A 112 -11.16 -10.12 8.91
CA GLN A 112 -10.88 -11.43 8.36
C GLN A 112 -10.14 -11.35 7.01
N THR A 113 -10.55 -10.45 6.12
CA THR A 113 -9.89 -10.27 4.81
C THR A 113 -8.44 -9.82 4.95
N TYR A 114 -8.16 -8.89 5.87
CA TYR A 114 -6.77 -8.50 6.17
C TYR A 114 -5.97 -9.68 6.70
N GLN A 115 -6.53 -10.46 7.61
CA GLN A 115 -5.86 -11.64 8.17
C GLN A 115 -5.57 -12.68 7.08
N ASP A 116 -6.54 -12.97 6.21
CA ASP A 116 -6.39 -13.95 5.15
C ASP A 116 -5.38 -13.50 4.09
N PHE A 117 -5.29 -12.20 3.81
CA PHE A 117 -4.23 -11.64 2.98
C PHE A 117 -2.86 -11.79 3.64
N LEU A 118 -2.72 -11.35 4.90
CA LEU A 118 -1.45 -11.37 5.62
C LEU A 118 -0.91 -12.79 5.87
N LYS A 119 -1.79 -13.78 6.10
CA LYS A 119 -1.41 -15.19 6.26
C LYS A 119 -0.65 -15.76 5.05
N LYS A 120 -0.79 -15.19 3.86
CA LYS A 120 -0.05 -15.62 2.66
C LYS A 120 1.45 -15.33 2.77
N PHE A 121 1.83 -14.38 3.65
CA PHE A 121 3.20 -13.87 3.80
C PHE A 121 3.85 -14.29 5.12
N HIS A 122 3.08 -14.91 6.02
CA HIS A 122 3.61 -15.58 7.20
C HIS A 122 3.60 -17.08 6.95
N ALA A 123 4.78 -17.71 6.96
CA ALA A 123 4.83 -19.15 7.15
C ALA A 123 4.21 -19.47 8.51
N GLU A 124 3.28 -20.41 8.57
CA GLU A 124 2.91 -21.04 9.84
C GLU A 124 4.22 -21.50 10.48
N SER A 125 4.62 -20.84 11.56
CA SER A 125 5.59 -21.43 12.47
C SER A 125 4.88 -22.65 13.02
N VAL A 126 5.38 -23.83 12.64
CA VAL A 126 4.96 -25.16 13.10
C VAL A 126 4.65 -25.16 14.60
#